data_AF-A0A7X8UT70-F1
#
_entry.id   AF-A0A7X8UT70-F1
#
_cell.length_a   1.000
_cell.length_b   1.000
_cell.length_c   1.000
_cell.angle_alpha   90.00
_cell.angle_beta   90.00
_cell.angle_gamma   90.00
#
_symmetry.space_group_name_H-M   'P 1'
#
loop_
_entity.id
_entity.type
_entity.pdbx_description
1 polymer ?
#
loop_
_entity_poly.entity_id
_entity_poly.type
_entity_poly.pdbx_seq_one_letter_code
_entity_poly.pdbx_strand_id
1 'polypeptide(L)' 'MQNQPKRSYYQPGKLVAAFDMEADKNGCIREKVVADAMYHFLQSDPVARARMFERQANFLEKGK' A
#
# COMPACT_ATOMS: atom_id res chain seq x y z
N MET A 1 -24.47 12.39 2.69
CA MET A 1 -23.32 11.46 2.77
C MET A 1 -22.38 11.99 3.84
N GLN A 2 -22.25 11.31 4.98
CA GLN A 2 -21.26 11.71 5.99
C GLN A 2 -19.86 11.45 5.40
N ASN A 3 -19.05 12.51 5.28
CA ASN A 3 -17.63 12.36 4.97
C ASN A 3 -17.01 11.49 6.06
N GLN A 4 -16.62 10.25 5.71
CA GLN A 4 -15.84 9.44 6.64
C GLN A 4 -14.58 10.23 7.04
N PRO A 5 -14.16 10.18 8.31
CA PRO A 5 -13.00 10.94 8.76
C PRO A 5 -11.77 10.49 7.99
N LYS A 6 -11.09 11.43 7.33
CA LYS A 6 -9.78 11.17 6.73
C LYS A 6 -8.82 10.79 7.85
N ARG A 7 -8.17 9.63 7.73
CA ARG A 7 -7.17 9.13 8.69
C ARG A 7 -5.81 9.15 8.03
N SER A 8 -4.84 9.74 8.73
CA SER A 8 -3.44 9.72 8.31
C SER A 8 -2.71 8.60 9.05
N TYR A 9 -1.93 7.82 8.31
CA TYR A 9 -1.10 6.75 8.86
C TYR A 9 0.35 7.01 8.51
N TYR A 10 1.25 6.79 9.47
CA TYR A 10 2.68 6.85 9.21
C TYR A 10 3.11 5.63 8.38
N GLN A 11 3.94 5.86 7.36
CA GLN A 11 4.56 4.82 6.54
C GLN A 11 6.04 5.17 6.29
N PRO A 12 6.93 4.18 6.15
CA PRO A 12 8.31 4.40 5.74
C PRO A 12 8.40 5.22 4.44
N GLY A 13 9.28 6.24 4.42
CA GLY A 13 9.42 7.15 3.28
C GLY A 13 9.74 6.45 1.95
N LYS A 14 10.48 5.33 1.98
CA LYS A 14 10.76 4.50 0.81
C LYS A 14 9.50 3.94 0.15
N LEU A 15 8.52 3.51 0.96
CA LEU A 15 7.24 3.01 0.44
C LEU A 15 6.41 4.13 -0.17
N VAL A 16 6.36 5.29 0.50
CA VAL A 16 5.64 6.46 -0.02
C VAL A 16 6.23 6.93 -1.34
N ALA A 17 7.55 7.06 -1.43
CA ALA A 17 8.23 7.50 -2.65
C ALA A 17 8.03 6.52 -3.82
N ALA A 18 8.16 5.21 -3.58
CA ALA A 18 7.93 4.20 -4.61
C ALA A 18 6.47 4.17 -5.07
N PHE A 19 5.53 4.32 -4.13
CA PHE A 19 4.12 4.40 -4.44
C PHE A 19 3.81 5.64 -5.29
N ASP A 20 4.36 6.81 -4.93
CA ASP A 20 4.11 8.06 -5.64
C ASP A 20 4.65 8.02 -7.07
N MET A 21 5.84 7.44 -7.27
CA MET A 21 6.42 7.24 -8.59
C MET A 21 5.53 6.37 -9.49
N GLU A 22 5.03 5.24 -8.99
CA GLU A 22 4.14 4.36 -9.77
C GLU A 22 2.74 4.95 -9.95
N ALA A 23 2.22 5.68 -8.96
CA ALA A 23 0.92 6.32 -9.08
C ALA A 23 0.93 7.43 -10.14
N ASP A 24 1.98 8.25 -10.17
CA ASP A 24 2.16 9.32 -11.16
C ASP A 24 2.31 8.73 -12.58
N LYS A 25 3.16 7.71 -12.73
CA LYS A 25 3.40 7.03 -14.01
C LYS A 25 2.11 6.45 -14.64
N ASN A 26 1.22 5.92 -13.81
CA ASN A 26 -0.01 5.25 -14.27
C ASN A 26 -1.27 6.14 -14.17
N GLY A 27 -1.14 7.40 -13.73
CA GLY A 27 -2.28 8.31 -13.53
C GLY A 27 -3.25 7.86 -12.44
N CYS A 28 -2.76 7.13 -11.43
CA CYS A 28 -3.59 6.55 -10.38
C CYS A 28 -3.85 7.53 -9.23
N ILE A 29 -5.07 7.50 -8.68
CA ILE A 29 -5.41 8.25 -7.46
C ILE A 29 -5.01 7.40 -6.24
N ARG A 30 -4.13 7.96 -5.39
CA ARG A 30 -3.56 7.27 -4.22
C ARG A 30 -4.61 6.57 -3.37
N GLU A 31 -5.67 7.28 -2.98
CA GLU A 31 -6.72 6.77 -2.12
C GLU A 31 -7.45 5.57 -2.73
N LYS A 32 -7.64 5.55 -4.06
CA LYS A 32 -8.30 4.44 -4.75
C LYS A 32 -7.43 3.19 -4.76
N VAL A 33 -6.14 3.35 -5.03
CA VAL A 33 -5.19 2.22 -5.03
C VAL A 33 -5.05 1.64 -3.62
N VAL A 34 -4.99 2.50 -2.60
CA VAL A 34 -4.95 2.04 -1.20
C VAL A 34 -6.23 1.30 -0.83
N ALA A 35 -7.40 1.83 -1.19
CA ALA A 35 -8.67 1.16 -0.92
C ALA A 35 -8.79 -0.20 -1.61
N ASP A 36 -8.37 -0.29 -2.87
CA ASP A 36 -8.35 -1.53 -3.65
C ASP A 36 -7.36 -2.56 -3.07
N ALA A 37 -6.15 -2.13 -2.72
CA ALA A 37 -5.16 -2.98 -2.06
C ALA A 37 -5.66 -3.50 -0.70
N MET A 38 -6.34 -2.67 0.10
CA MET A 38 -6.97 -3.10 1.34
C MET A 38 -8.08 -4.11 1.10
N TYR A 39 -8.93 -3.89 0.09
CA TYR A 39 -9.98 -4.82 -0.28
C TYR A 39 -9.41 -6.20 -0.63
N HIS A 40 -8.39 -6.25 -1.51
CA HIS A 40 -7.71 -7.49 -1.87
C HIS A 40 -7.01 -8.16 -0.69
N PHE A 41 -6.36 -7.39 0.19
CA PHE A 41 -5.74 -7.93 1.39
C PHE A 41 -6.77 -8.60 2.32
N LEU A 42 -7.91 -7.96 2.55
CA LEU A 42 -8.97 -8.49 3.42
C LEU A 42 -9.62 -9.77 2.86
N GLN A 43 -9.70 -9.90 1.54
CA GLN A 43 -10.20 -11.10 0.85
C GLN A 43 -9.16 -12.22 0.71
N SER A 44 -7.87 -11.91 0.88
CA SER A 44 -6.80 -12.88 0.69
C SER A 44 -6.70 -13.90 1.83
N ASP A 45 -6.23 -15.10 1.51
CA ASP A 45 -5.98 -16.16 2.49
C ASP A 45 -4.71 -15.88 3.34
N PRO A 46 -4.53 -16.59 4.48
CA PRO A 46 -3.38 -16.37 5.36
C PRO A 46 -2.00 -16.55 4.69
N VAL A 47 -1.87 -17.46 3.73
CA VAL A 47 -0.61 -17.73 3.02
C VAL A 47 -0.28 -16.58 2.08
N ALA A 48 -1.28 -16.06 1.37
CA ALA A 48 -1.15 -14.89 0.53
C ALA A 48 -0.74 -13.65 1.35
N ARG A 49 -1.36 -13.43 2.52
CA ARG A 49 -0.99 -12.32 3.43
C ARG A 49 0.45 -12.46 3.91
N ALA A 50 0.87 -13.65 4.32
CA ALA A 50 2.25 -13.90 4.76
C ALA A 50 3.26 -13.52 3.65
N ARG A 51 3.01 -13.94 2.41
CA ARG A 51 3.83 -13.57 1.24
C ARG A 51 3.84 -12.07 0.97
N MET A 52 2.72 -11.36 1.16
CA MET A 52 2.68 -9.90 1.02
C MET A 52 3.59 -9.22 2.03
N PHE A 53 3.55 -9.65 3.30
CA PHE A 53 4.42 -9.11 4.34
C PHE A 53 5.90 -9.44 4.11
N GLU A 54 6.23 -10.66 3.66
CA GLU A 54 7.60 -11.02 3.28
C GLU A 54 8.11 -10.13 2.13
N ARG A 55 7.30 -9.87 1.11
CA ARG A 55 7.67 -8.98 0.01
C ARG A 55 7.89 -7.55 0.49
N GLN A 56 7.03 -7.06 1.37
CA GLN A 56 7.18 -5.73 1.98
C GLN A 56 8.46 -5.62 2.79
N ALA A 57 8.76 -6.61 3.64
CA ALA A 57 9.98 -6.65 4.43
C ALA A 57 11.22 -6.66 3.53
N ASN A 58 11.26 -7.55 2.53
CA ASN A 58 12.33 -7.61 1.54
C ASN A 58 12.52 -6.28 0.79
N PHE A 59 11.43 -5.60 0.42
CA PHE A 59 11.50 -4.31 -0.24
C PHE A 59 12.11 -3.23 0.67
N LEU A 60 11.76 -3.23 1.95
CA LEU A 60 12.30 -2.28 2.92
C LEU A 60 13.78 -2.54 3.24
N GLU A 61 14.19 -3.81 3.30
CA GLU A 61 15.56 -4.21 3.62
C GLU A 61 16.53 -4.10 2.44
N LYS A 62 16.10 -4.45 1.22
CA LYS A 62 16.94 -4.36 0.02
C LYS A 62 17.10 -2.91 -0.42
N GLY A 63 18.20 -2.27 -0.02
CA GLY A 63 18.51 -0.87 -0.32
C GLY A 63 19.02 -0.07 0.88
N LYS A 64 19.37 -0.73 1.99
CA LYS A 64 20.44 -0.28 2.87
C LYS A 64 21.79 -0.66 2.27
#